data_AF-A0A4R2RET1-F1
#
_entry.id   AF-A0A4R2RET1-F1
#
_cell.length_a   1.000
_cell.length_b   1.000
_cell.length_c   1.000
_cell.angle_alpha   90.00
_cell.angle_beta   90.00
_cell.angle_gamma   90.00
#
_symmetry.space_group_name_H-M   'P 1'
#
loop_
_entity.id
_entity.type
_entity.pdbx_description
1 polymer ?
#
loop_
_entity_poly.entity_id
_entity_poly.type
_entity_poly.pdbx_seq_one_letter_code
_entity_poly.pdbx_strand_id
1 'polypeptide(L)'
;MKKPSPKTTVIEEELTRIFPSEWIKETARETKFIKRSREVDPVMFFWALILSFGVGVSRSLASIRRCYGSMAAKELVPSAFYDRFTPELVEFLKRCIA
;
A
#
# COMPACT_ATOMS: atom_id res chain seq x y z
N MET A 1 -21.78 -4.87 -24.01
CA MET A 1 -21.77 -6.07 -23.14
C MET A 1 -20.81 -5.82 -21.99
N LYS A 2 -21.33 -5.73 -20.75
CA LYS A 2 -20.51 -5.55 -19.55
C LYS A 2 -19.80 -6.90 -19.27
N LYS A 3 -18.47 -6.95 -19.40
CA LYS A 3 -17.70 -8.18 -19.06
C LYS A 3 -18.02 -8.53 -17.60
N PRO A 4 -18.32 -9.81 -17.28
CA PRO A 4 -18.51 -10.21 -15.89
C PRO A 4 -17.21 -9.93 -15.13
N SER A 5 -17.29 -9.13 -14.07
CA SER A 5 -16.18 -8.85 -13.19
C SER A 5 -15.70 -10.18 -12.58
N PRO A 6 -14.38 -10.42 -12.45
CA PRO A 6 -13.87 -11.64 -11.82
C PRO A 6 -14.50 -11.76 -10.44
N LYS A 7 -14.93 -12.97 -10.04
CA LYS A 7 -15.39 -13.22 -8.68
C LYS A 7 -14.26 -12.80 -7.73
N THR A 8 -14.48 -11.72 -7.00
CA THR A 8 -13.63 -11.30 -5.88
C THR A 8 -13.38 -12.54 -5.02
N THR A 9 -12.11 -12.84 -4.81
CA THR A 9 -11.74 -14.05 -4.05
C THR A 9 -12.06 -13.81 -2.57
N VAL A 10 -12.42 -14.87 -1.83
CA VAL A 10 -12.64 -14.80 -0.37
C VAL A 10 -11.50 -14.08 0.35
N ILE A 11 -10.26 -14.22 -0.15
CA ILE A 11 -9.07 -13.55 0.40
C ILE A 11 -9.15 -12.02 0.24
N GLU A 12 -9.55 -11.52 -0.93
CA GLU A 12 -9.64 -10.08 -1.18
C GLU A 12 -10.74 -9.43 -0.33
N GLU A 13 -11.89 -10.10 -0.18
CA GLU A 13 -12.99 -9.65 0.68
C GLU A 13 -12.53 -9.59 2.14
N GLU A 14 -11.84 -10.63 2.62
CA GLU A 14 -11.32 -10.66 3.98
C GLU A 14 -10.23 -9.62 4.24
N LEU A 15 -9.29 -9.44 3.31
CA LEU A 15 -8.23 -8.44 3.43
C LEU A 15 -8.81 -7.02 3.46
N THR A 16 -9.77 -6.72 2.59
CA THR A 16 -10.43 -5.40 2.56
C THR A 16 -11.38 -5.17 3.74
N ARG A 17 -11.89 -6.24 4.35
CA ARG A 17 -12.63 -6.20 5.62
C ARG A 17 -11.72 -5.89 6.81
N ILE A 18 -10.54 -6.51 6.88
CA ILE A 18 -9.57 -6.30 7.97
C ILE A 18 -8.91 -4.92 7.84
N PHE A 19 -8.57 -4.50 6.62
CA PHE A 19 -7.97 -3.19 6.34
C PHE A 19 -8.82 -2.36 5.39
N PRO A 20 -9.95 -1.79 5.86
CA PRO A 20 -10.76 -0.88 5.06
C PRO A 20 -9.93 0.31 4.58
N SER A 21 -10.17 0.75 3.35
CA SER A 21 -9.41 1.86 2.75
C SER A 21 -9.51 3.16 3.56
N GLU A 22 -10.66 3.42 4.18
CA GLU A 22 -10.86 4.60 5.03
C GLU A 22 -10.06 4.50 6.33
N TRP A 23 -10.02 3.31 6.94
CA TRP A 23 -9.19 3.07 8.12
C TRP A 23 -7.70 3.28 7.81
N ILE A 24 -7.23 2.81 6.65
CA ILE A 24 -5.83 3.03 6.22
C ILE A 24 -5.54 4.54 6.08
N LYS A 25 -6.45 5.30 5.46
CA LYS A 25 -6.27 6.75 5.27
C LYS A 25 -6.27 7.51 6.60
N GLU A 26 -7.20 7.19 7.50
CA GLU A 26 -7.27 7.81 8.82
C GLU A 26 -6.00 7.51 9.62
N THR A 27 -5.61 6.24 9.69
CA THR A 27 -4.42 5.81 10.43
C THR A 27 -3.14 6.43 9.85
N ALA A 28 -3.03 6.54 8.52
CA ALA A 28 -1.92 7.23 7.87
C ALA A 28 -1.87 8.73 8.20
N ARG A 29 -3.03 9.37 8.40
CA ARG A 29 -3.14 10.77 8.82
C ARG A 29 -2.72 10.94 10.28
N GLU A 30 -3.24 10.11 11.18
CA GLU A 30 -2.96 10.16 12.61
C GLU A 30 -1.48 9.92 12.92
N THR A 31 -0.87 8.95 12.25
CA THR A 31 0.56 8.63 12.39
C THR A 31 1.47 9.58 11.62
N LYS A 32 0.91 10.42 10.76
CA LYS A 32 1.63 11.32 9.85
C LYS A 32 2.53 10.61 8.84
N PHE A 33 2.25 9.33 8.56
CA PHE A 33 2.96 8.51 7.57
C PHE A 33 2.99 9.17 6.18
N ILE A 34 1.85 9.67 5.71
CA ILE A 34 1.76 10.45 4.46
C ILE A 34 1.03 11.76 4.73
N LYS A 35 1.79 12.85 4.80
CA LYS A 35 1.28 14.21 5.06
C LYS A 35 0.66 14.86 3.82
N ARG A 36 1.09 14.47 2.60
CA ARG A 36 0.52 14.93 1.31
C ARG A 36 0.39 13.76 0.33
N SER A 37 -0.83 13.39 -0.01
CA SER A 37 -1.13 12.27 -0.91
C SER A 37 -0.91 12.56 -2.40
N ARG A 38 -0.49 13.78 -2.79
CA ARG A 38 -0.37 14.16 -4.22
C ARG A 38 0.53 13.22 -5.04
N GLU A 39 1.55 12.65 -4.39
CA GLU A 39 2.51 11.75 -5.04
C GLU A 39 2.29 10.30 -4.68
N VAL A 40 2.02 10.02 -3.42
CA VAL A 40 1.89 8.66 -2.89
C VAL A 40 0.54 8.52 -2.19
N ASP A 41 -0.31 7.63 -2.69
CA ASP A 41 -1.54 7.25 -2.03
C ASP A 41 -1.25 6.22 -0.92
N PRO A 42 -1.71 6.44 0.32
CA PRO A 42 -1.40 5.56 1.45
C PRO A 42 -2.02 4.16 1.30
N VAL A 43 -3.17 4.03 0.66
CA VAL A 43 -3.85 2.73 0.47
C VAL A 43 -3.07 1.90 -0.54
N MET A 44 -2.73 2.47 -1.69
CA MET A 44 -1.92 1.80 -2.70
C MET A 44 -0.52 1.47 -2.18
N PHE A 45 0.11 2.38 -1.43
CA PHE A 45 1.41 2.12 -0.81
C PHE A 45 1.35 0.96 0.16
N PHE A 46 0.34 0.92 1.04
CA PHE A 46 0.14 -0.16 2.00
C PHE A 46 0.05 -1.51 1.29
N TRP A 47 -0.86 -1.66 0.33
CA TRP A 47 -1.05 -2.92 -0.39
C TRP A 47 0.19 -3.30 -1.21
N ALA A 48 0.85 -2.34 -1.86
CA ALA A 48 2.11 -2.60 -2.56
C ALA A 48 3.19 -3.12 -1.61
N LEU A 49 3.26 -2.60 -0.38
CA LEU A 49 4.24 -3.03 0.61
C LEU A 49 3.91 -4.43 1.16
N ILE A 50 2.71 -4.64 1.70
CA ILE A 50 2.39 -5.88 2.43
C ILE A 50 2.25 -7.10 1.51
N LEU A 51 1.78 -6.90 0.27
CA LEU A 51 1.65 -7.98 -0.72
C LEU A 51 2.96 -8.26 -1.46
N SER A 52 3.97 -7.39 -1.32
CA SER A 52 5.28 -7.62 -1.93
C SER A 52 6.15 -8.62 -1.16
N PHE A 53 5.81 -8.94 0.09
CA PHE A 53 6.55 -9.92 0.90
C PHE A 53 5.97 -11.32 0.67
N GLY A 54 6.65 -12.14 -0.12
CA GLY A 54 6.32 -13.54 -0.37
C GLY A 54 7.55 -14.44 -0.24
N VAL A 55 7.34 -15.69 0.16
CA VAL A 55 8.41 -16.69 0.32
C VAL A 55 9.12 -16.89 -1.03
N GLY A 56 10.46 -16.80 -1.02
CA GLY A 56 11.29 -17.07 -2.20
C GLY A 56 11.53 -15.87 -3.13
N VAL A 57 11.07 -14.66 -2.80
CA VAL A 57 11.30 -13.47 -3.63
C VAL A 57 12.14 -12.44 -2.88
N SER A 58 13.41 -12.27 -3.27
CA SER A 58 14.23 -11.13 -2.86
C SER A 58 13.72 -9.87 -3.57
N ARG A 59 12.75 -9.17 -2.98
CA ARG A 59 12.23 -7.90 -3.52
C ARG A 59 13.06 -6.74 -2.98
N SER A 60 13.74 -6.03 -3.87
CA SER A 60 14.35 -4.73 -3.53
C SER A 60 13.27 -3.64 -3.42
N LEU A 61 13.58 -2.53 -2.73
CA LEU A 61 12.71 -1.34 -2.68
C LEU A 61 12.31 -0.86 -4.08
N ALA A 62 13.19 -1.02 -5.08
CA ALA A 62 12.90 -0.70 -6.47
C ALA A 62 11.79 -1.59 -7.07
N SER A 63 11.71 -2.86 -6.67
CA SER A 63 10.65 -3.77 -7.11
C SER A 63 9.30 -3.39 -6.50
N ILE A 64 9.28 -3.03 -5.21
CA ILE A 64 8.07 -2.56 -4.52
C ILE A 64 7.58 -1.25 -5.15
N ARG A 65 8.48 -0.30 -5.43
CA ARG A 65 8.16 0.95 -6.13
C ARG A 65 7.51 0.71 -7.49
N ARG A 66 8.00 -0.26 -8.28
CA ARG A 66 7.40 -0.63 -9.57
C ARG A 66 6.01 -1.22 -9.40
N CYS A 67 5.82 -2.09 -8.41
CA CYS A 67 4.50 -2.64 -8.08
C CYS A 67 3.51 -1.52 -7.72
N TYR A 68 3.91 -0.59 -6.85
CA TYR A 68 3.13 0.61 -6.55
C TYR A 68 2.78 1.38 -7.84
N GLY A 69 3.77 1.62 -8.71
CA GLY A 69 3.54 2.39 -9.93
C GLY A 69 2.55 1.74 -10.90
N SER A 70 2.58 0.40 -10.99
CA SER A 70 1.58 -0.36 -11.75
C SER A 70 0.19 -0.24 -11.14
N MET A 71 0.05 -0.28 -9.81
CA MET A 71 -1.23 -0.14 -9.12
C MET A 71 -1.80 1.28 -9.21
N ALA A 72 -0.94 2.30 -9.11
CA ALA A 72 -1.30 3.70 -9.14
C ALA A 72 -1.43 4.28 -10.56
N ALA A 73 -1.20 3.46 -11.60
CA ALA A 73 -1.13 3.88 -13.00
C ALA A 73 -0.21 5.11 -13.19
N LYS A 74 0.89 5.17 -12.44
CA LYS A 74 1.78 6.32 -12.37
C LYS A 74 3.21 5.90 -12.06
N GLU A 75 4.16 6.41 -12.83
CA GLU A 75 5.57 6.26 -12.49
C GLU A 75 5.99 7.26 -11.40
N LEU A 76 6.71 6.75 -10.39
CA LEU A 76 7.31 7.56 -9.35
C LEU A 76 8.83 7.52 -9.46
N VAL A 77 9.45 8.69 -9.32
CA VAL A 77 10.88 8.79 -9.11
C VAL A 77 11.27 8.07 -7.80
N PRO A 78 12.49 7.50 -7.70
CA PRO A 78 12.91 6.75 -6.52
C PRO A 78 12.72 7.49 -5.20
N SER A 79 13.14 8.76 -5.10
CA SER A 79 13.02 9.57 -3.88
C SER A 79 11.58 9.71 -3.40
N ALA A 80 10.65 10.02 -4.29
CA ALA A 80 9.23 10.17 -3.96
C ALA A 80 8.63 8.93 -3.26
N PHE A 81 9.19 7.74 -3.52
CA PHE A 81 8.80 6.49 -2.88
C PHE A 81 9.67 6.16 -1.65
N TYR A 82 10.99 6.26 -1.75
CA TYR A 82 11.91 5.88 -0.68
C TYR A 82 11.82 6.80 0.53
N ASP A 83 11.51 8.08 0.32
CA ASP A 83 11.34 9.07 1.40
C ASP A 83 10.07 8.81 2.24
N ARG A 84 9.30 7.76 1.93
CA ARG A 84 8.14 7.28 2.73
C ARG A 84 8.53 6.24 3.77
N PHE A 85 9.76 5.72 3.74
CA PHE A 85 10.28 4.79 4.75
C PHE A 85 10.78 5.57 5.97
N THR A 86 9.83 6.06 6.77
CA THR A 86 10.10 6.91 7.94
C THR A 86 9.68 6.24 9.25
N PRO A 87 10.08 6.76 10.43
CA PRO A 87 9.55 6.27 11.71
C PRO A 87 8.02 6.33 11.81
N GLU A 88 7.37 7.27 11.15
CA GLU A 88 5.91 7.36 11.07
C GLU A 88 5.28 6.18 10.31
N LEU A 89 5.94 5.67 9.26
CA LEU A 89 5.53 4.41 8.61
C LEU A 89 5.58 3.24 9.61
N VAL A 90 6.63 3.18 10.44
CA VAL A 90 6.75 2.12 11.45
C VAL A 90 5.60 2.20 12.47
N GLU A 91 5.26 3.41 12.92
CA GLU A 91 4.11 3.61 13.81
C GLU A 91 2.79 3.22 13.15
N PHE A 92 2.61 3.56 11.88
CA PHE A 92 1.47 3.11 11.08
C PHE A 92 1.38 1.58 11.03
N LEU A 93 2.48 0.89 10.73
CA LEU A 93 2.50 -0.58 10.63
C LEU A 93 2.25 -1.26 11.98
N LYS A 94 2.71 -0.69 13.09
CA LYS A 94 2.41 -1.21 14.44
C LYS A 94 0.91 -1.24 14.71
N ARG A 95 0.16 -0.23 14.25
CA ARG A 95 -1.30 -0.18 14.40
C ARG A 95 -2.05 -1.22 13.57
N CYS A 96 -1.42 -1.79 12.55
CA CYS A 96 -2.01 -2.88 11.76
C CYS A 96 -1.95 -4.24 12.47
N ILE A 97 -1.15 -4.39 13.53
CA ILE A 97 -0.90 -5.66 14.24
C ILE A 97 -1.51 -5.63 15.66
N ALA A 98 -1.79 -4.44 16.17
CA ALA A 98 -2.25 -4.20 17.54
C ALA A 98 -3.76 -4.48 17.74
#